data_AF-A0A931MEA4-F1
#
_entry.id   AF-A0A931MEA4-F1
#
_cell.length_a   1.000
_cell.length_b   1.000
_cell.length_c   1.000
_cell.angle_alpha   90.00
_cell.angle_beta   90.00
_cell.angle_gamma   90.00
#
_symmetry.space_group_name_H-M   'P 1'
#
loop_
_entity.id
_entity.type
_entity.pdbx_description
1 polymer ?
#
loop_
_entity_poly.entity_id
_entity_poly.type
_entity_poly.pdbx_seq_one_letter_code
_entity_poly.pdbx_strand_id
1 'polypeptide(L)'
;MHLEHLSELYYNKYLKKIAVDLMDIEEYSCSEPEDKERILSLYKLRNEVYKERKGRDNKRFKTFIEEMESYKGSRIVMHFYKINENVHMVLTDDTFTKVICEL
;
A
#
# COMPACT_ATOMS: atom_id res chain seq x y z
N MET A 1 -12.62 1.77 -18.42
CA MET A 1 -12.80 2.87 -17.45
C MET A 1 -11.41 3.40 -17.18
N HIS A 2 -10.97 4.35 -18.01
CA HIS A 2 -9.56 4.63 -18.25
C HIS A 2 -8.95 5.48 -17.13
N LEU A 3 -7.67 5.22 -16.85
CA LEU A 3 -6.58 6.02 -16.25
C LEU A 3 -6.79 7.48 -15.80
N GLU A 4 -7.84 8.17 -16.23
CA GLU A 4 -8.15 9.58 -16.02
C GLU A 4 -8.40 9.97 -14.55
N HIS A 5 -8.64 9.01 -13.67
CA HIS A 5 -8.85 9.27 -12.23
C HIS A 5 -7.57 9.16 -11.38
N LEU A 6 -6.46 8.69 -11.95
CA LEU A 6 -5.17 8.76 -11.28
C LEU A 6 -4.65 10.19 -11.45
N SER A 7 -4.54 10.92 -10.34
CA SER A 7 -3.92 12.24 -10.33
C SER A 7 -2.61 12.19 -11.12
N GLU A 8 -2.52 13.03 -12.15
CA GLU A 8 -1.46 13.06 -13.16
C GLU A 8 -0.05 13.16 -12.54
N LEU A 9 0.01 13.74 -11.34
CA LEU A 9 1.21 13.90 -10.51
C LEU A 9 1.71 12.54 -9.95
N TYR A 10 0.79 11.66 -9.57
CA TYR A 10 1.08 10.31 -9.05
C TYR A 10 1.40 9.33 -10.19
N TYR A 11 0.75 9.49 -11.35
CA TYR A 11 1.03 8.73 -12.57
C TYR A 11 2.49 8.90 -13.04
N ASN A 12 2.95 10.15 -13.17
CA ASN A 12 4.24 10.44 -13.77
C ASN A 12 5.45 10.10 -12.88
N LYS A 13 5.31 10.16 -11.54
CA LYS A 13 6.44 10.03 -10.62
C LYS A 13 6.68 8.61 -10.12
N TYR A 14 5.65 7.76 -10.03
CA TYR A 14 5.73 6.47 -9.32
C TYR A 14 5.27 5.26 -10.14
N LEU A 15 4.43 5.47 -11.15
CA LEU A 15 3.77 4.37 -11.84
C LEU A 15 4.52 3.90 -13.08
N LYS A 16 5.61 4.52 -13.55
CA LYS A 16 6.27 4.10 -14.83
C LYS A 16 6.73 2.64 -14.87
N LYS A 17 7.10 2.06 -13.71
CA LYS A 17 7.47 0.63 -13.59
C LYS A 17 6.25 -0.28 -13.45
N ILE A 18 5.21 0.21 -12.79
CA ILE A 18 3.95 -0.50 -12.63
C ILE A 18 3.13 -0.39 -13.93
N ALA A 19 3.26 0.67 -14.73
CA ALA A 19 2.57 0.96 -16.00
C ALA A 19 2.84 -0.06 -17.10
N VAL A 20 3.94 -0.82 -16.99
CA VAL A 20 4.19 -1.99 -17.84
C VAL A 20 3.30 -3.17 -17.42
N ASP A 21 2.94 -3.27 -16.14
CA ASP A 21 2.01 -4.26 -15.55
C ASP A 21 0.54 -3.75 -15.47
N LEU A 22 0.28 -2.43 -15.47
CA LEU A 22 -1.04 -1.79 -15.26
C LEU A 22 -1.89 -1.67 -16.52
N MET A 23 -1.48 -2.21 -17.68
CA MET A 23 -2.42 -2.32 -18.80
C MET A 23 -3.59 -3.28 -18.45
N ASP A 24 -3.39 -4.18 -17.49
CA ASP A 24 -4.35 -5.21 -17.07
C ASP A 24 -5.00 -4.93 -15.69
N ILE A 25 -5.12 -3.67 -15.26
CA ILE A 25 -5.91 -3.37 -14.06
C ILE A 25 -7.40 -3.60 -14.36
N GLU A 26 -8.00 -4.55 -13.65
CA GLU A 26 -9.44 -4.78 -13.70
C GLU A 26 -10.22 -3.75 -12.87
N GLU A 27 -9.73 -3.46 -11.66
CA GLU A 27 -10.40 -2.59 -10.69
C GLU A 27 -9.41 -1.72 -9.93
N TYR A 28 -9.83 -0.49 -9.60
CA TYR A 28 -9.06 0.46 -8.81
C TYR A 28 -9.95 1.17 -7.79
N SER A 29 -9.44 1.31 -6.56
CA SER A 29 -10.05 2.17 -5.53
C SER A 29 -8.97 2.83 -4.67
N CYS A 30 -9.30 3.97 -4.05
CA CYS A 30 -8.42 4.64 -3.10
C CYS A 30 -9.19 5.06 -1.85
N SER A 31 -8.50 5.07 -0.71
CA SER A 31 -9.03 5.60 0.54
C SER A 31 -8.95 7.12 0.58
N GLU A 32 -9.72 7.74 1.49
CA GLU A 32 -9.36 9.06 2.02
C GLU A 32 -7.99 8.99 2.71
N PRO A 33 -7.24 10.10 2.85
CA PRO A 33 -5.97 10.09 3.57
C PRO A 33 -6.19 9.73 5.04
N GLU A 34 -5.59 8.63 5.50
CA GLU A 34 -5.69 8.13 6.87
C GLU A 34 -4.46 8.51 7.70
N ASP A 35 -4.64 8.59 9.02
CA ASP A 35 -3.53 8.81 9.94
C ASP A 35 -2.56 7.64 9.90
N LYS A 36 -1.27 7.95 9.71
CA LYS A 36 -0.17 6.99 9.72
C LYS A 36 -0.24 6.05 10.93
N GLU A 37 -0.48 6.61 12.11
CA GLU A 37 -0.52 5.86 13.38
C GLU A 37 -1.64 4.83 13.42
N ARG A 38 -2.78 5.11 12.77
CA ARG A 38 -3.90 4.17 12.66
C ARG A 38 -3.50 2.96 11.81
N ILE A 39 -2.90 3.19 10.64
CA ILE A 39 -2.42 2.12 9.76
C ILE A 39 -1.29 1.32 10.43
N LEU A 40 -0.35 2.00 11.08
CA LEU A 40 0.73 1.36 11.83
C LEU A 40 0.18 0.44 12.93
N SER A 41 -0.81 0.92 13.70
CA SER A 41 -1.45 0.15 14.77
C SER A 41 -2.13 -1.12 14.22
N LEU A 42 -2.83 -1.01 13.09
CA LEU A 42 -3.47 -2.15 12.43
C LEU A 42 -2.45 -3.23 12.03
N TYR A 43 -1.31 -2.84 11.47
CA TYR A 43 -0.29 -3.79 11.04
C TYR A 43 0.50 -4.40 12.20
N LYS A 44 0.73 -3.64 13.28
CA LYS A 44 1.27 -4.19 14.54
C LYS A 44 0.35 -5.27 15.11
N LEU A 45 -0.95 -4.98 15.21
CA LEU A 45 -1.94 -5.95 15.67
C LEU A 45 -1.99 -7.20 14.77
N ARG A 46 -1.98 -7.02 13.45
CA ARG A 46 -1.93 -8.16 12.50
C ARG A 46 -0.68 -9.02 12.69
N ASN A 47 0.47 -8.40 12.95
CA ASN A 47 1.71 -9.12 13.22
C ASN A 47 1.68 -9.87 14.56
N GLU A 48 1.08 -9.28 15.60
CA GLU A 48 0.87 -9.96 16.89
C GLU A 48 -0.02 -11.19 16.73
N VAL A 49 -1.19 -11.04 16.09
CA VAL A 49 -2.10 -12.18 15.81
C VAL A 49 -1.40 -13.26 14.97
N TYR A 50 -0.57 -12.87 14.00
CA TYR A 50 0.21 -13.83 13.23
C TYR A 50 1.25 -14.55 14.11
N LYS A 51 1.95 -13.82 14.98
CA LYS A 51 2.94 -14.35 15.92
C LYS A 51 2.32 -15.34 16.90
N GLU A 52 1.15 -15.04 17.45
CA GLU A 52 0.40 -15.96 18.30
C GLU A 52 0.07 -17.27 17.58
N ARG A 53 -0.31 -17.20 16.30
CA ARG A 53 -0.70 -18.37 15.51
C ARG A 53 0.48 -19.18 14.97
N LYS A 54 1.62 -18.55 14.69
CA LYS A 54 2.75 -19.18 13.98
C LYS A 54 4.04 -19.25 14.80
N GLY A 55 4.05 -18.70 16.01
CA GLY A 55 5.21 -18.65 16.91
C GLY A 55 6.33 -17.72 16.45
N ARG A 56 6.12 -16.91 15.40
CA ARG A 56 7.12 -16.00 14.82
C ARG A 56 6.46 -14.82 14.13
N ASP A 57 7.17 -13.71 14.03
CA ASP A 57 6.72 -12.54 13.27
C ASP A 57 6.52 -12.86 11.79
N ASN A 58 5.59 -12.17 11.15
CA ASN A 58 5.47 -12.16 9.70
C ASN A 58 6.54 -11.20 9.14
N LYS A 59 7.51 -11.75 8.38
CA LYS A 59 8.59 -10.94 7.79
C LYS A 59 8.06 -9.76 6.98
N ARG A 60 6.95 -9.93 6.23
CA ARG A 60 6.36 -8.85 5.43
C ARG A 60 5.76 -7.75 6.32
N PHE A 61 5.01 -8.11 7.36
CA PHE A 61 4.46 -7.12 8.28
C PHE A 61 5.54 -6.40 9.07
N LYS A 62 6.58 -7.12 9.52
CA LYS A 62 7.72 -6.51 10.21
C LYS A 62 8.43 -5.47 9.34
N THR A 63 8.78 -5.82 8.10
CA THR A 63 9.40 -4.88 7.16
C THR A 63 8.51 -3.66 6.91
N PHE A 64 7.21 -3.88 6.70
CA PHE A 64 6.27 -2.79 6.53
C PHE A 64 6.19 -1.86 7.76
N ILE A 65 6.11 -2.43 8.97
CA ILE A 65 6.08 -1.68 10.23
C ILE A 65 7.34 -0.81 10.36
N GLU A 66 8.53 -1.38 10.14
CA GLU A 66 9.81 -0.65 10.22
C GLU A 66 9.87 0.51 9.22
N GLU A 67 9.39 0.28 7.99
CA GLU A 67 9.35 1.30 6.95
C GLU A 67 8.36 2.42 7.29
N MET A 68 7.17 2.08 7.79
CA MET A 68 6.19 3.06 8.27
C MET A 68 6.69 3.85 9.46
N GLU A 69 7.37 3.22 10.42
CA GLU A 69 7.97 3.92 11.57
C GLU A 69 8.99 4.96 11.10
N SER A 70 9.81 4.62 10.10
CA SER A 70 10.81 5.54 9.51
C SER A 70 10.22 6.68 8.67
N TYR A 71 8.98 6.54 8.20
CA TYR A 71 8.31 7.52 7.35
C TYR A 71 7.86 8.74 8.18
N LYS A 72 8.20 9.95 7.72
CA LYS A 72 8.01 11.20 8.49
C LYS A 72 6.66 11.89 8.29
N GLY A 73 5.88 11.48 7.29
CA GLY A 73 4.56 12.08 7.07
C GLY A 73 3.51 11.53 8.03
N SER A 74 2.43 12.28 8.21
CA SER A 74 1.38 11.99 9.18
C SER A 74 0.12 11.38 8.55
N ARG A 75 -0.09 11.57 7.24
CA ARG A 75 -1.25 11.09 6.51
C ARG A 75 -0.84 10.33 5.27
N ILE A 76 -1.51 9.23 5.00
CA ILE A 76 -1.18 8.34 3.89
C ILE A 76 -2.46 7.85 3.22
N VAL A 77 -2.43 7.79 1.89
CA VAL A 77 -3.52 7.29 1.06
C VAL A 77 -3.23 5.85 0.70
N MET A 78 -4.24 4.99 0.85
CA MET A 78 -4.16 3.60 0.41
C MET A 78 -4.81 3.48 -0.96
N HIS A 79 -4.08 2.90 -1.91
CA HIS A 79 -4.56 2.57 -3.23
C HIS A 79 -4.66 1.05 -3.35
N PHE A 80 -5.81 0.56 -3.80
CA PHE A 80 -6.03 -0.84 -4.09
C PHE A 80 -6.22 -1.00 -5.59
N TYR A 81 -5.49 -1.92 -6.20
CA TYR A 81 -5.64 -2.27 -7.59
C TYR A 81 -5.71 -3.78 -7.73
N LYS A 82 -6.58 -4.25 -8.61
CA LYS A 82 -6.75 -5.65 -8.93
C LYS A 82 -6.15 -5.91 -10.31
N ILE A 83 -5.17 -6.81 -10.37
CA ILE A 83 -4.57 -7.28 -11.63
C ILE A 83 -4.83 -8.78 -11.69
N ASN A 84 -5.60 -9.22 -12.69
CA ASN A 84 -6.23 -10.54 -12.69
C ASN A 84 -7.02 -10.77 -11.37
N GLU A 85 -6.86 -11.94 -10.72
CA GLU A 85 -7.50 -12.24 -9.43
C GLU A 85 -6.74 -11.71 -8.20
N ASN A 86 -5.57 -11.06 -8.38
CA ASN A 86 -4.75 -10.62 -7.26
C ASN A 86 -5.04 -9.16 -6.89
N VAL A 87 -5.26 -8.92 -5.60
CA VAL A 87 -5.44 -7.56 -5.07
C VAL A 87 -4.10 -7.07 -4.54
N HIS A 88 -3.68 -5.90 -5.02
CA HIS A 88 -2.46 -5.24 -4.61
C HIS A 88 -2.79 -3.94 -3.89
N MET A 89 -1.92 -3.55 -2.95
CA MET A 89 -2.07 -2.32 -2.21
C MET A 89 -0.81 -1.45 -2.34
N VAL A 90 -1.00 -0.15 -2.52
CA VAL A 90 0.08 0.85 -2.53
C VAL A 90 -0.28 1.95 -1.57
N LEU A 91 0.69 2.37 -0.76
CA LEU A 91 0.58 3.53 0.10
C LEU A 91 1.28 4.72 -0.52
N THR A 92 0.64 5.89 -0.50
CA THR A 92 1.21 7.13 -1.03
C THR A 92 0.99 8.30 -0.09
N ASP A 93 1.91 9.26 -0.11
CA ASP A 93 1.68 10.65 0.26
C ASP A 93 2.34 11.56 -0.81
N ASP A 94 2.35 12.87 -0.60
CA ASP A 94 2.95 13.85 -1.53
C ASP A 94 4.47 13.64 -1.79
N THR A 95 5.16 12.87 -0.94
CA THR A 95 6.61 12.66 -0.90
C THR A 95 7.07 11.20 -0.88
N PHE A 96 6.17 10.26 -0.64
CA PHE A 96 6.39 8.86 -0.29
C PHE A 96 5.51 7.97 -1.14
N THR A 97 6.06 6.87 -1.63
CA THR A 97 5.27 5.82 -2.27
C THR A 97 5.85 4.48 -1.92
N LYS A 98 5.00 3.59 -1.40
CA LYS A 98 5.39 2.26 -1.01
C LYS A 98 4.38 1.23 -1.46
N VAL A 99 4.83 0.33 -2.32
CA VAL A 99 4.05 -0.86 -2.71
C VAL A 99 4.08 -1.86 -1.55
N ILE A 100 2.90 -2.35 -1.16
CA ILE A 100 2.73 -3.40 -0.17
C ILE A 100 2.03 -4.54 -0.89
N CYS A 101 2.83 -5.51 -1.37
CA CYS A 101 2.36 -6.49 -2.34
C CYS A 101 1.35 -7.52 -1.79
N GLU A 102 0.42 -7.87 -2.71
CA GLU A 102 -0.37 -9.10 -2.90
C GLU A 102 -1.10 -9.62 -1.65
N LEU A 103 -2.39 -9.28 -1.57
CA LEU A 103 -3.38 -9.93 -0.71
C LEU A 103 -3.84 -11.26 -1.31
#